data_AF-A0A962AIA4-F1
#
_entry.id   AF-A0A962AIA4-F1
#
_cell.length_a   1.000
_cell.length_b   1.000
_cell.length_c   1.000
_cell.angle_alpha   90.00
_cell.angle_beta   90.00
_cell.angle_gamma   90.00
#
_symmetry.space_group_name_H-M   'P 1'
#
loop_
_entity.id
_entity.type
_entity.pdbx_description
1 polymer ?
#
loop_
_entity_poly.entity_id
_entity_poly.type
_entity_poly.pdbx_seq_one_letter_code
_entity_poly.pdbx_strand_id
1 'polypeptide(L)'
;MLADSDRIFKNIYGWESFSLDAARARGDWDGTGAIVAKGKDWIIEEMKKSGLRGRGGAGFPTGMKWSFMPKPSDKPHYLVINADES
;
A
#
# COMPACT_ATOMS: atom_id res chain seq x y z
N MET A 1 17.67 5.04 15.44
CA MET A 1 16.40 5.80 15.46
C MET A 1 16.03 6.09 14.01
N LEU A 2 14.76 6.02 13.62
CA LEU A 2 14.33 6.30 12.24
C LEU A 2 14.48 7.80 11.95
N ALA A 3 15.05 8.19 10.80
CA ALA A 3 15.14 9.60 10.42
C ALA A 3 13.78 10.13 9.95
N ASP A 4 13.56 11.44 10.08
CA ASP A 4 12.28 12.06 9.69
C ASP A 4 11.99 11.91 8.19
N SER A 5 13.03 11.90 7.35
CA SER A 5 12.94 11.63 5.92
C SER A 5 12.42 10.22 5.60
N ASP A 6 12.62 9.28 6.51
CA ASP A 6 12.31 7.86 6.31
C ASP A 6 10.90 7.49 6.82
N ARG A 7 10.19 8.45 7.43
CA ARG A 7 8.81 8.26 7.87
C ARG A 7 7.88 8.17 6.65
N ILE A 8 7.18 7.05 6.51
CA ILE A 8 6.20 6.83 5.44
C ILE A 8 4.95 7.71 5.67
N PHE A 9 4.46 7.80 6.90
CA PHE A 9 3.29 8.62 7.26
C PHE A 9 3.69 10.04 7.67
N LYS A 10 3.99 10.90 6.69
CA LYS A 10 4.55 12.25 6.93
C LYS A 10 3.58 13.24 7.59
N ASN A 11 2.28 13.21 7.25
CA ASN A 11 1.27 14.12 7.79
C ASN A 11 0.38 13.46 8.87
N ILE A 12 0.94 12.55 9.68
CA ILE A 12 0.16 11.79 10.67
C ILE A 12 -0.50 12.68 11.74
N TYR A 13 0.08 13.85 12.01
CA TYR A 13 -0.46 14.82 12.98
C TYR A 13 -1.40 15.87 12.37
N GLY A 14 -1.60 15.86 11.05
CA GLY A 14 -2.48 16.81 10.37
C GLY A 14 -1.99 18.26 10.38
N TRP A 15 -0.68 18.50 10.45
CA TRP A 15 -0.10 19.86 10.42
C TRP A 15 -0.14 20.47 9.02
N GLU A 16 -0.23 19.65 7.99
CA GLU A 16 -0.43 20.08 6.60
C GLU A 16 -1.84 19.77 6.10
N SER A 17 -2.27 20.45 5.05
CA SER A 17 -3.58 20.21 4.41
C SER A 17 -3.74 18.75 3.93
N PHE A 18 -4.97 18.24 4.02
CA PHE A 18 -5.40 16.94 3.48
C PHE A 18 -5.81 17.00 2.00
N SER A 19 -5.81 18.19 1.39
CA SER A 19 -6.20 18.37 -0.01
C SER A 19 -5.30 17.58 -0.97
N LEU A 20 -5.82 17.30 -2.17
CA LEU A 20 -5.09 16.57 -3.21
C LEU A 20 -3.76 17.24 -3.58
N ASP A 21 -3.74 18.57 -3.67
CA ASP A 21 -2.52 19.31 -4.01
C ASP A 21 -1.45 19.16 -2.92
N ALA A 22 -1.84 19.23 -1.65
CA ALA A 22 -0.92 19.03 -0.53
C ALA A 22 -0.45 17.57 -0.43
N ALA A 23 -1.33 16.60 -0.68
CA ALA A 23 -0.98 15.18 -0.76
C ALA A 23 0.08 14.92 -1.85
N ARG A 24 -0.14 15.46 -3.06
CA ARG A 24 0.83 15.39 -4.17
C ARG A 24 2.17 16.03 -3.83
N ALA A 25 2.17 17.18 -3.15
CA ALA A 25 3.39 17.85 -2.71
C ALA A 25 4.24 16.99 -1.75
N ARG A 26 3.61 16.09 -0.97
CA ARG A 26 4.30 15.15 -0.08
C ARG A 26 4.79 13.86 -0.77
N GLY A 27 4.39 13.65 -2.03
CA GLY A 27 4.70 12.47 -2.83
C GLY A 27 3.55 11.47 -2.95
N ASP A 28 2.36 11.76 -2.42
CA ASP A 28 1.20 10.89 -2.63
C ASP A 28 0.77 10.94 -4.11
N TRP A 29 0.27 9.83 -4.64
CA TRP A 29 -0.09 9.65 -6.07
C TRP A 29 1.06 9.70 -7.07
N ASP A 30 2.30 9.94 -6.63
CA ASP A 30 3.46 9.99 -7.51
C ASP A 30 3.70 8.67 -8.23
N GLY A 31 3.93 8.73 -9.55
CA GLY A 31 4.22 7.57 -10.39
C GLY A 31 3.17 6.45 -10.43
N THR A 32 1.99 6.63 -9.83
CA THR A 32 0.98 5.54 -9.68
C THR A 32 0.54 4.93 -11.01
N GLY A 33 0.38 5.73 -12.06
CA GLY A 33 0.08 5.23 -13.41
C GLY A 33 1.17 4.29 -13.96
N ALA A 34 2.45 4.62 -13.74
CA ALA A 34 3.56 3.77 -14.14
C ALA A 34 3.66 2.50 -13.28
N ILE A 35 3.35 2.58 -11.98
CA ILE A 35 3.29 1.42 -11.09
C ILE A 35 2.19 0.44 -11.55
N VAL A 36 1.00 0.96 -11.86
CA VAL A 36 -0.11 0.14 -12.38
C VAL A 36 0.27 -0.50 -13.72
N ALA A 37 0.93 0.25 -14.61
CA ALA A 37 1.35 -0.25 -15.92
C ALA A 37 2.37 -1.40 -15.86
N LYS A 38 3.14 -1.54 -14.76
CA LYS A 38 4.04 -2.69 -14.56
C LYS A 38 3.31 -4.02 -14.32
N GLY A 39 2.01 -3.97 -14.01
CA GLY A 39 1.14 -5.13 -13.90
C GLY A 39 1.18 -5.81 -12.52
N LYS A 40 0.16 -6.65 -12.26
CA LYS A 40 -0.08 -7.25 -10.95
C LYS A 40 1.07 -8.12 -10.44
N ASP A 41 1.70 -8.88 -11.32
CA ASP A 41 2.70 -9.88 -10.92
C ASP A 41 3.97 -9.17 -10.44
N TRP A 42 4.35 -8.09 -11.13
CA TRP A 42 5.45 -7.22 -10.69
C TRP A 42 5.17 -6.62 -9.31
N ILE A 43 3.96 -6.08 -9.08
CA ILE A 43 3.58 -5.48 -7.78
C ILE A 43 3.64 -6.52 -6.65
N ILE A 44 3.14 -7.73 -6.88
CA ILE A 44 3.16 -8.81 -5.88
C ILE A 44 4.60 -9.20 -5.54
N GLU A 45 5.47 -9.33 -6.54
CA GLU A 45 6.87 -9.69 -6.32
C GLU A 45 7.64 -8.60 -5.56
N GLU A 46 7.45 -7.32 -5.88
CA GLU A 46 8.06 -6.22 -5.11
C GLU A 46 7.59 -6.23 -3.65
N MET A 47 6.32 -6.57 -3.39
CA MET A 47 5.78 -6.67 -2.04
C MET A 47 6.24 -7.90 -1.27
N LYS A 48 6.62 -8.98 -1.96
CA LYS A 48 7.34 -10.10 -1.33
C LYS A 48 8.77 -9.70 -0.99
N LYS A 49 9.48 -9.04 -1.92
CA LYS A 49 10.87 -8.59 -1.73
C LYS A 49 11.01 -7.56 -0.61
N SER A 50 10.03 -6.67 -0.43
CA SER A 50 10.04 -5.68 0.66
C SER A 50 9.97 -6.30 2.05
N GLY A 51 9.55 -7.56 2.17
CA GLY A 51 9.37 -8.23 3.45
C GLY A 51 8.21 -7.67 4.27
N LEU A 52 7.29 -6.90 3.69
CA LEU A 52 6.18 -6.31 4.43
C LEU A 52 5.30 -7.39 5.07
N ARG A 53 5.16 -7.31 6.39
CA ARG A 53 4.24 -8.14 7.18
C ARG A 53 2.97 -7.37 7.52
N GLY A 54 1.86 -8.07 7.63
CA GLY A 54 0.56 -7.48 7.97
C GLY A 54 0.61 -6.69 9.28
N ARG A 55 -0.06 -5.53 9.31
CA ARG A 55 0.00 -4.58 10.44
C ARG A 55 -1.14 -4.71 11.45
N GLY A 56 -2.20 -5.46 11.14
CA GLY A 56 -3.33 -5.71 12.05
C GLY A 56 -3.13 -6.87 13.04
N GLY A 57 -1.94 -7.07 13.59
CA GLY A 57 -1.66 -8.08 14.63
C GLY A 57 -1.21 -9.46 14.14
N ALA A 58 -1.87 -10.06 13.14
CA ALA A 58 -1.54 -11.42 12.68
C ALA A 58 -0.15 -11.56 12.02
N GLY A 59 0.44 -10.45 11.55
CA GLY A 59 1.83 -10.44 11.05
C GLY A 59 2.09 -11.32 9.82
N PHE A 60 1.05 -11.70 9.06
CA PHE A 60 1.19 -12.57 7.88
C PHE A 60 1.93 -11.84 6.73
N PRO A 61 2.81 -12.50 5.95
CA PRO A 61 3.53 -11.84 4.84
C PRO A 61 2.58 -11.30 3.77
N THR A 62 2.65 -10.00 3.49
CA THR A 62 1.65 -9.27 2.70
C THR A 62 1.68 -9.70 1.23
N GLY A 63 2.85 -9.72 0.58
CA GLY A 63 2.97 -10.17 -0.81
C GLY A 63 2.56 -11.63 -1.02
N MET A 64 2.79 -12.50 -0.02
CA MET A 64 2.31 -13.89 -0.07
C MET A 64 0.78 -13.95 -0.01
N LYS A 65 0.15 -13.18 0.90
CA LYS A 65 -1.32 -13.11 0.99
C LYS A 65 -1.93 -12.68 -0.34
N TRP A 66 -1.35 -11.68 -1.00
CA TRP A 66 -1.86 -11.17 -2.29
C TRP A 66 -1.76 -12.22 -3.40
N SER A 67 -0.74 -13.09 -3.36
CA SER A 67 -0.55 -14.15 -4.36
C SER A 67 -1.58 -15.29 -4.28
N PHE A 68 -2.37 -15.38 -3.21
CA PHE A 68 -3.45 -16.37 -3.10
C PHE A 68 -4.71 -15.99 -3.89
N MET A 69 -4.80 -14.75 -4.38
CA MET A 69 -5.95 -14.36 -5.19
C MET A 69 -6.02 -15.20 -6.46
N PRO A 70 -7.19 -15.80 -6.76
CA PRO A 70 -7.32 -16.69 -7.90
C PRO A 70 -7.05 -15.95 -9.21
N LYS A 71 -6.75 -16.72 -10.25
CA LYS A 71 -6.69 -16.19 -11.62
C LYS A 71 -8.04 -15.57 -12.00
N PRO A 72 -8.06 -14.63 -12.97
CA PRO A 72 -9.31 -14.01 -13.41
C PRO A 72 -10.38 -15.07 -13.69
N SER A 73 -11.57 -14.82 -13.17
CA SER A 73 -12.77 -15.63 -13.37
C SER A 73 -13.93 -14.69 -13.70
N ASP A 74 -15.11 -15.23 -13.98
CA ASP A 74 -16.31 -14.42 -14.25
C ASP A 74 -16.83 -13.65 -13.02
N LYS A 75 -16.22 -13.88 -11.84
CA LYS A 75 -16.59 -13.19 -10.60
C LYS A 75 -15.67 -12.01 -10.33
N PRO A 76 -16.21 -10.87 -9.87
CA PRO A 76 -15.38 -9.75 -9.42
C PRO A 76 -14.56 -10.16 -8.19
N HIS A 77 -13.30 -9.72 -8.16
CA HIS A 77 -12.47 -9.79 -6.97
C HIS A 77 -12.56 -8.47 -6.21
N TYR A 78 -12.62 -8.56 -4.88
CA TYR A 78 -12.74 -7.41 -4.01
C TYR A 78 -11.47 -7.21 -3.18
N LEU A 79 -11.14 -5.95 -2.93
CA LEU A 79 -10.14 -5.54 -1.97
C LEU A 79 -10.86 -4.86 -0.80
N VAL A 80 -10.88 -5.53 0.35
CA VAL A 80 -11.43 -4.96 1.59
C VAL A 80 -10.26 -4.42 2.41
N ILE A 81 -10.29 -3.11 2.66
CA ILE A 81 -9.37 -2.45 3.59
C ILE A 81 -10.01 -2.47 4.97
N ASN A 82 -9.38 -3.13 5.94
CA ASN A 82 -9.86 -3.11 7.31
C ASN A 82 -9.43 -1.78 7.97
N ALA A 83 -10.42 -0.99 8.39
CA ALA A 83 -10.27 0.25 9.15
C ALA A 83 -11.06 0.20 10.48
N ASP A 84 -11.56 -0.97 10.86
CA ASP A 84 -12.24 -1.24 12.13
C ASP A 84 -11.18 -1.70 13.14
N GLU A 85 -10.47 -0.72 13.73
CA GLU A 85 -9.57 -0.94 14.86
C GLU A 85 -10.31 -0.50 16.13
N SER A 86 -10.62 -1.48 17.01
CA SER A 86 -11.37 -1.32 18.27
C SER A 86 -10.48 -1.14 19.49
#